data_AF-A0A9W6XRD7-F1
#
_entry.id   AF-A0A9W6XRD7-F1
#
_cell.length_a   1.000
_cell.length_b   1.000
_cell.length_c   1.000
_cell.angle_alpha   90.00
_cell.angle_beta   90.00
_cell.angle_gamma   90.00
#
_symmetry.space_group_name_H-M   'P 1'
#
loop_
_entity.id
_entity.type
_entity.pdbx_description
1 polymer ?
#
loop_
_entity_poly.entity_id
_entity_poly.type
_entity_poly.pdbx_seq_one_letter_code
_entity_poly.pdbx_strand_id
1 'polypeptide(L)'
;MNIFKSLITSDMVTIEHKGKEAFQIKDYNNHIILTNVDAGKHIFHYLINNVEIESGWNAQQMPKTEYKQELKQLQACSVIKFYLNELDRLGDDDVKDIRKTPTELYNSYKQFCENNSYKALGSMAFTKISKPHSEDSKSHGVRYKVYSHDSLLNSLSAYL
;
A
#
# COMPACT_ATOMS: atom_id res chain seq x y z
N MET A 1 10.18 11.63 5.74
CA MET A 1 8.76 12.02 5.72
C MET A 1 8.42 12.46 4.29
N ASN A 2 7.33 11.97 3.69
CA ASN A 2 6.98 12.30 2.31
C ASN A 2 6.34 13.71 2.27
N ILE A 3 7.03 14.68 1.65
CA ILE A 3 6.64 16.10 1.60
C ILE A 3 5.20 16.27 1.10
N PHE A 4 4.82 15.53 0.05
CA PHE A 4 3.48 15.65 -0.51
C PHE A 4 2.40 15.13 0.44
N LYS A 5 2.71 14.07 1.20
CA LYS A 5 1.79 13.55 2.22
C LYS A 5 1.55 14.58 3.33
N SER A 6 2.60 15.28 3.79
CA SER A 6 2.42 16.33 4.80
C SER A 6 1.58 17.49 4.29
N LEU A 7 1.72 17.90 3.02
CA LEU A 7 0.89 18.96 2.44
C LEU A 7 -0.61 18.61 2.38
N ILE A 8 -0.97 17.32 2.43
CA ILE A 8 -2.37 16.88 2.43
C ILE A 8 -2.91 16.71 3.85
N THR A 9 -2.08 16.24 4.79
CA THR A 9 -2.56 15.76 6.10
C THR A 9 -2.19 16.63 7.29
N SER A 10 -1.28 17.59 7.11
CA SER A 10 -0.82 18.43 8.21
C SER A 10 -1.82 19.55 8.50
N ASP A 11 -2.15 19.78 9.77
CA ASP A 11 -3.04 20.88 10.17
C ASP A 11 -2.39 22.26 10.02
N MET A 12 -1.05 22.30 10.06
CA MET A 12 -0.25 23.51 9.98
C MET A 12 0.81 23.36 8.90
N VAL A 13 1.03 24.42 8.12
CA VAL A 13 2.07 24.50 7.11
C VAL A 13 3.00 25.67 7.41
N THR A 14 4.30 25.45 7.26
CA THR A 14 5.31 26.50 7.34
C THR A 14 5.45 27.16 5.97
N ILE A 15 5.30 28.48 5.92
CA ILE A 15 5.45 29.28 4.71
C ILE A 15 6.77 30.05 4.78
N GLU A 16 7.63 29.82 3.79
CA GLU A 16 8.92 30.48 3.64
C GLU A 16 8.90 31.37 2.41
N HIS A 17 8.61 32.67 2.60
CA HIS A 17 8.67 33.66 1.54
C HIS A 17 10.07 34.25 1.44
N LYS A 18 10.57 34.41 0.21
CA LYS A 18 11.86 35.04 -0.03
C LYS A 18 11.91 36.44 0.61
N GLY A 19 12.90 36.68 1.45
CA GLY A 19 13.11 37.98 2.12
C GLY A 19 12.16 38.25 3.28
N LYS A 20 11.44 37.26 3.80
CA LYS A 20 10.60 37.36 4.99
C LYS A 20 10.92 36.23 5.96
N GLU A 21 10.62 36.43 7.24
CA GLU A 21 10.72 35.36 8.23
C GLU A 21 9.65 34.28 7.96
N ALA A 22 10.02 33.04 8.26
CA ALA A 22 9.12 31.91 8.14
C ALA A 22 8.02 32.00 9.20
N PHE A 23 6.80 31.64 8.82
CA PHE A 23 5.66 31.63 9.75
C PHE A 23 4.79 30.39 9.50
N GLN A 24 4.05 29.97 10.52
CA GLN A 24 3.13 28.84 10.42
C GLN A 24 1.70 29.32 10.30
N ILE A 25 0.93 28.69 9.41
CA ILE A 25 -0.49 28.94 9.23
C ILE A 25 -1.26 27.63 9.25
N LYS A 26 -2.55 27.72 9.57
CA LYS A 26 -3.46 26.59 9.41
C LYS A 26 -3.61 26.24 7.94
N ASP A 27 -3.52 24.95 7.63
CA ASP A 27 -3.67 24.46 6.27
C ASP A 27 -5.15 24.30 5.91
N TYR A 28 -5.52 24.88 4.77
CA TYR A 28 -6.86 24.77 4.18
C TYR A 28 -6.77 24.24 2.73
N ASN A 29 -5.60 23.80 2.30
CA ASN A 29 -5.36 23.38 0.93
C ASN A 29 -6.05 22.04 0.64
N ASN A 30 -6.62 21.96 -0.56
CA ASN A 30 -7.01 20.71 -1.20
C ASN A 30 -6.30 20.64 -2.55
N HIS A 31 -5.87 19.45 -2.95
CA HIS A 31 -5.05 19.28 -4.15
C HIS A 31 -5.83 18.59 -5.27
N ILE A 32 -5.88 19.24 -6.44
CA ILE A 32 -6.30 18.62 -7.70
C ILE A 32 -5.04 18.56 -8.58
N ILE A 33 -4.59 17.34 -8.90
CA ILE A 33 -3.43 17.13 -9.77
C ILE A 33 -3.94 16.81 -11.17
N LEU A 34 -3.60 17.66 -12.14
CA LEU A 34 -3.98 17.49 -13.53
C LEU A 34 -2.73 17.46 -14.41
N THR A 35 -2.68 16.53 -15.34
CA THR A 35 -1.62 16.44 -16.36
C THR A 35 -1.98 17.19 -17.64
N ASN A 36 -3.23 17.69 -17.75
CA ASN A 36 -3.75 18.42 -18.90
C ASN A 36 -4.43 19.72 -18.43
N VAL A 37 -3.97 20.85 -18.98
CA VAL A 37 -4.46 22.20 -18.64
C VAL A 37 -5.92 22.40 -19.07
N ASP A 38 -6.33 21.85 -20.21
CA ASP A 38 -7.69 22.01 -20.71
C ASP A 38 -8.71 21.24 -19.86
N ALA A 39 -8.31 20.08 -19.32
CA ALA A 39 -9.12 19.38 -18.31
C ALA A 39 -9.39 20.26 -17.09
N GLY A 40 -8.39 21.04 -16.66
CA GLY A 40 -8.56 21.99 -15.55
C GLY A 40 -9.57 23.09 -15.84
N LYS A 41 -9.53 23.66 -17.05
CA LYS A 41 -10.50 24.67 -17.49
C LYS A 41 -11.92 24.11 -17.49
N HIS A 42 -12.12 22.92 -18.06
CA HIS A 42 -13.44 22.29 -18.12
C HIS A 42 -14.00 21.97 -16.73
N ILE A 43 -13.19 21.42 -15.82
CA ILE A 43 -13.59 21.15 -14.43
C ILE A 43 -13.99 22.47 -13.75
N PHE A 44 -13.19 23.52 -13.88
CA PHE A 44 -13.48 24.83 -13.29
C PHE A 44 -14.82 25.39 -13.78
N HIS A 45 -15.04 25.39 -15.09
CA HIS A 45 -16.31 25.85 -15.67
C HIS A 45 -17.50 24.98 -15.26
N TYR A 46 -17.31 23.66 -15.14
CA TYR A 46 -18.36 22.78 -14.64
C TYR A 46 -18.75 23.13 -13.20
N LEU A 47 -17.76 23.25 -12.30
CA LEU A 47 -17.98 23.53 -10.89
C LEU A 47 -18.68 24.87 -10.65
N ILE A 48 -18.29 25.94 -11.37
CA ILE A 48 -18.91 27.26 -11.22
C ILE A 48 -20.36 27.27 -11.70
N ASN A 49 -20.64 26.59 -12.81
CA ASN A 49 -21.92 26.75 -13.49
C ASN A 49 -22.97 25.71 -13.07
N ASN A 50 -22.56 24.57 -12.50
CA ASN A 50 -23.45 23.41 -12.33
C ASN A 50 -23.46 22.82 -10.91
N VAL A 51 -22.61 23.29 -9.99
CA VAL A 51 -22.55 22.74 -8.63
C VAL A 51 -23.12 23.74 -7.63
N GLU A 52 -24.35 23.50 -7.20
CA GLU A 52 -24.92 24.16 -6.03
C GLU A 52 -24.62 23.31 -4.79
N ILE A 53 -23.91 23.88 -3.80
CA ILE A 53 -23.62 23.21 -2.53
C ILE A 53 -24.80 23.45 -1.59
N GLU A 54 -25.93 22.81 -1.89
CA GLU A 54 -27.09 22.84 -1.01
C GLU A 54 -26.83 21.89 0.17
N SER A 55 -26.81 22.44 1.39
CA SER A 55 -26.49 21.78 2.65
C SER A 55 -25.06 21.24 2.76
N GLY A 56 -24.20 21.96 3.50
CA GLY A 56 -22.90 21.53 4.05
C GLY A 56 -22.13 20.45 3.27
N TRP A 57 -21.01 20.83 2.66
CA TRP A 57 -20.11 19.89 1.97
C TRP A 57 -19.79 18.66 2.83
N ASN A 58 -20.11 17.48 2.32
CA ASN A 58 -19.75 16.20 2.92
C ASN A 58 -18.58 15.59 2.15
N ALA A 59 -17.48 15.31 2.84
CA ALA A 59 -16.32 14.68 2.21
C ALA A 59 -16.70 13.29 1.68
N GLN A 60 -16.61 13.10 0.36
CA GLN A 60 -16.82 11.79 -0.25
C GLN A 60 -15.70 10.83 0.15
N GLN A 61 -16.06 9.58 0.45
CA GLN A 61 -15.07 8.54 0.64
C GLN A 61 -14.34 8.30 -0.68
N MET A 62 -13.00 8.24 -0.63
CA MET A 62 -12.23 7.92 -1.82
C MET A 62 -12.64 6.56 -2.37
N PRO A 63 -13.04 6.45 -3.66
CA PRO A 63 -13.40 5.17 -4.22
C PRO A 63 -12.17 4.26 -4.25
N LYS A 64 -12.37 2.99 -3.88
CA LYS A 64 -11.45 1.90 -4.17
C LYS A 64 -11.65 1.55 -5.64
N THR A 65 -10.63 1.76 -6.45
CA THR A 65 -10.66 1.43 -7.89
C THR A 65 -9.60 0.38 -8.18
N GLU A 66 -9.83 -0.45 -9.19
CA GLU A 66 -8.88 -1.48 -9.64
C GLU A 66 -7.50 -0.86 -9.91
N TYR A 67 -7.45 0.28 -10.61
CA TYR A 67 -6.19 0.99 -10.86
C TYR A 67 -5.43 1.39 -9.58
N LYS A 68 -6.12 1.82 -8.51
CA LYS A 68 -5.45 2.14 -7.24
C LYS A 68 -4.94 0.90 -6.53
N GLN A 69 -5.63 -0.23 -6.69
CA GLN A 69 -5.21 -1.51 -6.16
C GLN A 69 -3.95 -2.00 -6.87
N GLU A 70 -3.92 -1.95 -8.20
CA GLU A 70 -2.72 -2.26 -9.00
C GLU A 70 -1.53 -1.39 -8.57
N LEU A 71 -1.73 -0.07 -8.43
CA LEU A 71 -0.68 0.84 -7.97
C LEU A 71 -0.16 0.47 -6.55
N LYS A 72 -1.05 0.05 -5.64
CA LYS A 72 -0.63 -0.42 -4.31
C LYS A 72 0.20 -1.69 -4.38
N GLN A 73 -0.19 -2.66 -5.21
CA GLN A 73 0.56 -3.89 -5.42
C GLN A 73 1.95 -3.61 -6.02
N LEU A 74 2.01 -2.71 -7.01
CA LEU A 74 3.26 -2.27 -7.64
C LEU A 74 4.23 -1.60 -6.66
N GLN A 75 3.70 -0.76 -5.76
CA GLN A 75 4.48 -0.06 -4.73
C GLN A 75 4.81 -0.93 -3.51
N ALA A 76 4.20 -2.11 -3.37
CA ALA A 76 4.43 -2.99 -2.24
C ALA A 76 5.88 -3.50 -2.22
N CYS A 77 6.39 -3.78 -1.01
CA CYS A 77 7.71 -4.35 -0.87
C CYS A 77 7.78 -5.79 -1.43
N SER A 78 8.98 -6.26 -1.75
CA SER A 78 9.19 -7.59 -2.35
C SER A 78 8.63 -8.75 -1.52
N VAL A 79 8.52 -8.59 -0.19
CA VAL A 79 7.91 -9.60 0.69
C VAL A 79 6.41 -9.72 0.47
N ILE A 80 5.70 -8.60 0.30
CA ILE A 80 4.26 -8.62 0.00
C ILE A 80 4.03 -9.20 -1.39
N LYS A 81 4.85 -8.81 -2.37
CA LYS A 81 4.80 -9.40 -3.72
C LYS A 81 5.02 -10.91 -3.72
N PHE A 82 5.92 -11.39 -2.86
CA PHE A 82 6.13 -12.83 -2.64
C PHE A 82 4.85 -13.51 -2.13
N TYR A 83 4.18 -12.93 -1.14
CA TYR A 83 2.95 -13.52 -0.60
C TYR A 83 1.74 -13.40 -1.53
N LEU A 84 1.66 -12.36 -2.36
CA LEU A 84 0.67 -12.27 -3.44
C LEU A 84 0.88 -13.39 -4.45
N ASN A 85 2.13 -13.64 -4.85
CA ASN A 85 2.45 -14.76 -5.74
C ASN A 85 2.14 -16.12 -5.10
N GLU A 86 2.40 -16.31 -3.80
CA GLU A 86 2.01 -17.55 -3.11
C GLU A 86 0.49 -17.69 -2.98
N LEU A 87 -0.26 -16.59 -2.82
CA LEU A 87 -1.71 -16.59 -2.83
C LEU A 87 -2.24 -17.06 -4.19
N ASP A 88 -1.73 -16.50 -5.29
CA ASP A 88 -2.12 -16.89 -6.66
C ASP A 88 -1.86 -18.39 -6.89
N ARG A 89 -0.69 -18.88 -6.47
CA ARG A 89 -0.33 -20.31 -6.58
C ARG A 89 -1.25 -21.23 -5.76
N LEU A 90 -1.71 -20.77 -4.60
CA LEU A 90 -2.61 -21.56 -3.74
C LEU A 90 -4.07 -21.50 -4.20
N GLY A 91 -4.44 -20.53 -5.03
CA GLY A 91 -5.77 -20.48 -5.65
C GLY A 91 -5.97 -21.55 -6.73
N ASP A 92 -4.87 -21.97 -7.36
CA ASP A 92 -4.87 -22.97 -8.45
C ASP A 92 -4.73 -24.42 -7.94
N ASP A 93 -4.14 -24.62 -6.77
CA ASP A 93 -3.85 -25.94 -6.19
C ASP A 93 -4.74 -26.20 -4.95
N ASP A 94 -5.39 -27.38 -4.83
CA ASP A 94 -6.17 -27.85 -3.66
C ASP A 94 -5.31 -28.05 -2.36
N VAL A 95 -4.23 -27.29 -2.20
CA VAL A 95 -3.28 -27.36 -1.09
C VAL A 95 -3.81 -26.54 0.08
N LYS A 96 -4.25 -27.24 1.14
CA LYS A 96 -4.84 -26.60 2.33
C LYS A 96 -3.87 -25.66 3.06
N ASP A 97 -2.66 -26.12 3.37
CA ASP A 97 -1.71 -25.36 4.18
C ASP A 97 -0.27 -25.58 3.70
N ILE A 98 0.48 -24.48 3.51
CA ILE A 98 1.92 -24.52 3.31
C ILE A 98 2.62 -24.48 4.67
N ARG A 99 3.50 -25.44 4.91
CA ARG A 99 4.32 -25.50 6.13
C ARG A 99 5.80 -25.48 5.75
N LYS A 100 6.50 -24.41 6.12
CA LYS A 100 7.95 -24.23 5.88
C LYS A 100 8.66 -23.85 7.17
N THR A 101 9.88 -24.31 7.38
CA THR A 101 10.74 -23.76 8.43
C THR A 101 11.08 -22.29 8.11
N PRO A 102 11.46 -21.46 9.10
CA PRO A 102 11.86 -20.07 8.83
C PRO A 102 12.97 -19.95 7.79
N THR A 103 13.91 -20.90 7.77
CA THR A 103 15.01 -20.95 6.80
C THR A 103 14.51 -21.28 5.40
N GLU A 104 13.67 -22.30 5.24
CA GLU A 104 13.09 -22.69 3.95
C GLU A 104 12.21 -21.58 3.36
N LEU A 105 11.42 -20.92 4.21
CA LEU A 105 10.57 -19.82 3.82
C LEU A 105 11.40 -18.63 3.31
N TYR A 106 12.45 -18.26 4.04
CA TYR A 106 13.34 -17.18 3.62
C TYR A 106 14.12 -17.53 2.34
N ASN A 107 14.54 -18.78 2.17
CA ASN A 107 15.19 -19.23 0.93
C ASN A 107 14.22 -19.21 -0.26
N SER A 108 12.95 -19.63 -0.06
CA SER A 108 11.91 -19.51 -1.09
C SER A 108 11.70 -18.06 -1.51
N TYR A 109 11.69 -17.13 -0.54
CA TYR A 109 11.61 -15.70 -0.80
C TYR A 109 12.81 -15.15 -1.58
N LYS A 110 14.03 -15.59 -1.27
CA LYS A 110 15.23 -15.19 -2.04
C LYS A 110 15.15 -15.66 -3.48
N GLN A 111 14.78 -16.92 -3.71
CA GLN A 111 14.62 -17.46 -5.06
C GLN A 111 13.56 -16.69 -5.84
N PHE A 112 12.42 -16.38 -5.21
CA PHE A 112 11.40 -15.51 -5.81
C PHE A 112 11.97 -14.14 -6.19
N CYS A 113 12.76 -13.52 -5.32
CA CYS A 113 13.38 -12.23 -5.60
C CYS A 113 14.38 -12.32 -6.77
N GLU A 114 15.20 -13.36 -6.83
CA GLU A 114 16.15 -13.61 -7.92
C GLU A 114 15.42 -13.79 -9.25
N ASN A 115 14.37 -14.63 -9.28
CA ASN A 115 13.58 -14.90 -10.48
C ASN A 115 12.85 -13.66 -11.02
N ASN A 116 12.46 -12.73 -10.13
CA ASN A 116 11.72 -11.52 -10.50
C ASN A 116 12.59 -10.25 -10.52
N SER A 117 13.92 -10.38 -10.43
CA SER A 117 14.87 -9.26 -10.38
C SER A 117 14.58 -8.23 -9.27
N TYR A 118 14.04 -8.69 -8.15
CA TYR A 118 13.80 -7.86 -6.96
C TYR A 118 15.00 -7.89 -6.02
N LYS A 119 15.27 -6.75 -5.37
CA LYS A 119 16.23 -6.71 -4.27
C LYS A 119 15.63 -7.42 -3.04
N ALA A 120 16.26 -8.52 -2.64
CA ALA A 120 15.89 -9.24 -1.43
C ALA A 120 16.19 -8.39 -0.17
N LEU A 121 15.25 -8.39 0.77
CA LEU A 121 15.44 -7.84 2.10
C LEU A 121 16.21 -8.84 2.97
N GLY A 122 16.94 -8.33 3.97
CA GLY A 122 17.60 -9.17 4.97
C GLY A 122 16.61 -9.98 5.80
N SER A 123 17.07 -11.10 6.38
CA SER A 123 16.22 -12.07 7.10
C SER A 123 15.38 -11.46 8.23
N MET A 124 15.93 -10.50 8.98
CA MET A 124 15.22 -9.80 10.04
C MET A 124 14.07 -8.92 9.51
N ALA A 125 14.32 -8.19 8.43
CA ALA A 125 13.31 -7.36 7.79
C ALA A 125 12.21 -8.22 7.15
N PHE A 126 12.61 -9.31 6.46
CA PHE A 126 11.70 -10.31 5.94
C PHE A 126 10.80 -10.86 7.05
N THR A 127 11.38 -11.36 8.14
CA THR A 127 10.63 -11.97 9.26
C THR A 127 9.63 -10.99 9.87
N LYS A 128 10.01 -9.71 10.02
CA LYS A 128 9.13 -8.68 10.58
C LYS A 128 7.90 -8.44 9.69
N ILE A 129 8.10 -8.38 8.37
CA ILE A 129 7.01 -8.15 7.40
C ILE A 129 6.20 -9.43 7.15
N SER A 130 6.81 -10.59 7.24
CA SER A 130 6.20 -11.91 7.04
C SER A 130 5.32 -12.37 8.21
N LYS A 131 5.60 -11.88 9.43
CA LYS A 131 4.89 -12.29 10.65
C LYS A 131 3.36 -12.16 10.59
N PRO A 132 2.75 -11.10 10.02
CA PRO A 132 1.30 -11.00 9.90
C PRO A 132 0.68 -11.95 8.87
N HIS A 133 1.49 -12.52 7.98
CA HIS A 133 1.06 -13.37 6.86
C HIS A 133 1.40 -14.85 7.08
N SER A 134 1.88 -15.20 8.28
CA SER A 134 2.23 -16.57 8.62
C SER A 134 2.10 -16.83 10.11
N GLU A 135 1.53 -17.99 10.44
CA GLU A 135 1.34 -18.43 11.82
C GLU A 135 2.51 -19.27 12.30
N ASP A 136 2.82 -19.16 13.59
CA ASP A 136 3.82 -20.00 14.24
C ASP A 136 3.21 -21.34 14.62
N SER A 137 3.80 -22.43 14.13
CA SER A 137 3.44 -23.79 14.51
C SER A 137 4.66 -24.55 15.02
N LYS A 138 4.45 -25.50 15.93
CA LYS A 138 5.51 -26.38 16.44
C LYS A 138 5.08 -27.83 16.27
N SER A 139 5.99 -28.64 15.73
CA SER A 139 5.79 -30.09 15.62
C SER A 139 7.12 -30.79 15.84
N HIS A 140 7.15 -31.83 16.67
CA HIS A 140 8.35 -32.61 16.97
C HIS A 140 9.59 -31.75 17.34
N GLY A 141 9.38 -30.66 18.08
CA GLY A 141 10.44 -29.72 18.49
C GLY A 141 10.89 -28.71 17.44
N VAL A 142 10.45 -28.85 16.19
CA VAL A 142 10.77 -27.93 15.07
C VAL A 142 9.72 -26.84 14.97
N ARG A 143 10.18 -25.59 14.72
CA ARG A 143 9.32 -24.42 14.49
C ARG A 143 9.05 -24.27 13.00
N TYR A 144 7.79 -24.05 12.66
CA TYR A 144 7.32 -23.84 11.31
C TYR A 144 6.55 -22.53 11.20
N LYS A 145 6.59 -21.96 10.01
CA LYS A 145 5.69 -20.93 9.52
C LYS A 145 4.65 -21.59 8.64
N VAL A 146 3.38 -21.37 8.97
CA VAL A 146 2.23 -21.94 8.27
C VAL A 146 1.38 -20.83 7.69
N TYR A 147 0.94 -21.01 6.45
CA TYR A 147 -0.02 -20.11 5.79
C TYR A 147 -0.86 -20.90 4.79
N SER A 148 -2.12 -20.51 4.67
CA SER A 148 -3.12 -21.04 3.74
C SER A 148 -3.66 -19.95 2.82
N HIS A 149 -4.35 -20.34 1.75
CA HIS A 149 -5.05 -19.41 0.86
C HIS A 149 -5.93 -18.43 1.64
N ASP A 150 -6.78 -18.92 2.55
CA ASP A 150 -7.69 -18.09 3.34
C ASP A 150 -6.96 -17.15 4.31
N SER A 151 -5.86 -17.62 4.93
CA SER A 151 -5.05 -16.76 5.81
C SER A 151 -4.37 -15.63 5.04
N LEU A 152 -3.94 -15.91 3.80
CA LEU A 152 -3.32 -14.93 2.92
C LEU A 152 -4.35 -13.95 2.38
N LEU A 153 -5.53 -14.40 1.93
CA LEU A 153 -6.65 -13.52 1.53
C LEU A 153 -6.96 -12.49 2.62
N ASN A 154 -7.10 -12.95 3.86
CA ASN A 154 -7.41 -12.07 4.98
C ASN A 154 -6.27 -11.08 5.26
N SER A 155 -5.03 -11.57 5.35
CA SER A 155 -3.87 -10.74 5.70
C SER A 155 -3.42 -9.79 4.58
N LEU A 156 -3.74 -10.11 3.31
CA LEU A 156 -3.41 -9.31 2.13
C LEU A 156 -4.60 -8.49 1.61
N SER A 157 -5.77 -8.51 2.26
CA SER A 157 -6.99 -7.79 1.87
C SER A 157 -6.82 -6.28 1.62
N ALA A 158 -5.73 -5.66 2.10
CA ALA A 158 -5.41 -4.27 1.81
C ALA A 158 -4.82 -4.04 0.40
N TYR A 159 -4.36 -5.11 -0.25
CA TYR A 159 -3.75 -5.18 -1.57
C TYR A 159 -4.64 -5.91 -2.60
N LEU A 160 -5.66 -6.63 -2.13
CA LEU A 160 -6.75 -7.20 -2.92
C LEU A 160 -7.93 -6.22 -3.01
#